data_AF-A0A938G9Q5-F1
#
_entry.id   AF-A0A938G9Q5-F1
#
_cell.length_a   1.000
_cell.length_b   1.000
_cell.length_c   1.000
_cell.angle_alpha   90.00
_cell.angle_beta   90.00
_cell.angle_gamma   90.00
#
_symmetry.space_group_name_H-M   'P 1'
#
loop_
_entity.id
_entity.type
_entity.pdbx_description
1 polymer ?
#
loop_
_entity_poly.entity_id
_entity_poly.type
_entity_poly.pdbx_seq_one_letter_code
_entity_poly.pdbx_strand_id
1 'polypeptide(L)'
;RKWVLDGLGTKVAPVEPVIRDFGGMQFRRIATIALGDKPGAGPYNENKINRGAVFFFDAGKPVYELLDPSGKAYVMQALCMGVDASMSEETLPSLGERLSMPTGWSYRVRTLAEELIVDTTQSLATVLQDEFENSYTLPY
;
A
#
# COMPACT_ATOMS: atom_id res chain seq x y z
N ARG A 1 9.67 -5.83 5.13
CA ARG A 1 9.07 -5.08 4.00
C ARG A 1 10.00 -3.93 3.63
N LYS A 2 9.99 -3.46 2.38
CA LYS A 2 10.68 -2.25 1.93
C LYS A 2 9.67 -1.32 1.27
N TRP A 3 9.74 -0.03 1.56
CA TRP A 3 8.90 1.00 0.94
C TRP A 3 9.35 1.23 -0.51
N VAL A 4 8.40 1.44 -1.41
CA VAL A 4 8.64 1.81 -2.83
C VAL A 4 8.06 3.19 -3.16
N LEU A 5 7.80 3.98 -2.11
CA LEU A 5 7.41 5.39 -2.18
C LEU A 5 8.65 6.28 -2.02
N ASP A 6 8.60 7.47 -2.61
CA ASP A 6 9.70 8.43 -2.59
C ASP A 6 9.63 9.40 -1.41
N GLY A 7 8.43 9.59 -0.87
CA GLY A 7 8.21 10.45 0.29
C GLY A 7 7.00 10.03 1.10
N LEU A 8 7.07 10.32 2.40
CA LEU A 8 5.97 10.10 3.33
C LEU A 8 5.68 11.40 4.09
N GLY A 9 4.51 11.98 3.80
CA GLY A 9 3.90 13.04 4.59
C GLY A 9 3.01 12.44 5.67
N THR A 10 3.11 12.96 6.89
CA THR A 10 2.20 12.57 7.97
C THR A 10 1.04 13.57 8.06
N LYS A 11 -0.20 13.09 8.13
CA LYS A 11 -1.24 13.88 8.79
C LYS A 11 -0.98 13.76 10.27
N VAL A 12 -0.54 14.84 10.89
CA VAL A 12 -0.81 15.03 12.32
C VAL A 12 -2.28 15.39 12.38
N ALA A 13 -3.16 14.41 12.62
CA ALA A 13 -4.53 14.75 12.97
C ALA A 13 -4.44 15.77 14.14
N PRO A 14 -5.21 16.87 14.13
CA PRO A 14 -5.29 17.79 15.27
C PRO A 14 -5.94 17.14 16.51
N VAL A 15 -6.20 15.83 16.45
CA VAL A 15 -6.72 15.03 17.55
C VAL A 15 -5.56 14.68 18.48
N GLU A 16 -5.78 14.86 19.78
CA GLU A 16 -4.87 14.46 20.85
C GLU A 16 -4.24 13.09 20.54
N PRO A 17 -2.90 12.97 20.57
CA PRO A 17 -2.24 11.70 20.29
C PRO A 17 -2.72 10.64 21.28
N VAL A 18 -3.31 9.56 20.77
CA VAL A 18 -3.59 8.38 21.60
C VAL A 18 -2.28 7.64 21.83
N ILE A 19 -1.78 7.73 23.06
CA ILE A 19 -0.56 7.06 23.52
C ILE A 19 -0.96 5.85 24.39
N ARG A 20 -0.23 4.75 24.24
CA ARG A 20 -0.36 3.53 25.05
C ARG A 20 1.02 3.00 25.42
N ASP A 21 1.14 2.45 26.62
CA ASP A 21 2.34 1.74 27.06
C ASP A 21 2.27 0.27 26.62
N PHE A 22 3.39 -0.24 26.09
CA PHE A 22 3.61 -1.65 25.87
C PHE A 22 5.00 -2.02 26.38
N GLY A 23 5.07 -2.61 27.58
CA GLY A 23 6.31 -3.08 28.17
C GLY A 23 7.28 -1.94 28.54
N GLY A 24 6.76 -0.79 28.98
CA GLY A 24 7.57 0.37 29.36
C GLY A 24 7.97 1.29 28.19
N MET A 25 7.49 0.98 26.98
CA MET A 25 7.67 1.82 25.80
C MET A 25 6.35 2.49 25.44
N GLN A 26 6.39 3.80 25.22
CA GLN A 26 5.22 4.56 24.78
C GLN A 26 5.07 4.46 23.27
N PHE A 27 3.88 4.06 22.82
CA PHE A 27 3.50 3.99 21.42
C PHE A 27 2.40 4.98 21.13
N ARG A 28 2.54 5.74 20.04
CA ARG A 28 1.46 6.54 19.46
C ARG A 28 0.66 5.67 18.49
N ARG A 29 -0.67 5.81 18.48
CA ARG A 29 -1.51 5.22 17.43
C ARG A 29 -1.32 5.97 16.12
N ILE A 30 -0.84 5.27 15.08
CA ILE A 30 -0.59 5.84 13.75
C ILE A 30 -1.68 5.49 12.73
N ALA A 31 -2.37 4.35 12.91
CA ALA A 31 -3.45 3.93 12.03
C ALA A 31 -4.46 3.01 12.76
N THR A 32 -5.66 2.88 12.21
CA THR A 32 -6.65 1.86 12.61
C THR A 32 -7.26 1.17 11.40
N ILE A 33 -7.47 -0.14 11.52
CA ILE A 33 -8.20 -0.97 10.55
C ILE A 33 -9.39 -1.62 11.26
N ALA A 34 -10.56 -1.60 10.63
CA ALA A 34 -11.73 -2.32 11.11
C ALA A 34 -11.66 -3.75 10.55
N LEU A 35 -11.29 -4.72 11.38
CA LEU A 35 -11.06 -6.10 10.94
C LEU A 35 -12.35 -6.90 10.69
N GLY A 36 -13.51 -6.40 11.14
CA GLY A 36 -14.79 -7.14 11.09
C GLY A 36 -14.68 -8.54 11.70
N ASP A 37 -15.57 -9.44 11.29
CA ASP A 37 -15.58 -10.84 11.77
C ASP A 37 -14.56 -11.75 11.06
N LYS A 38 -13.89 -11.26 10.00
CA LYS A 38 -12.87 -11.97 9.24
C LYS A 38 -11.62 -11.11 9.07
N PRO A 39 -10.74 -11.07 10.08
CA PRO A 39 -9.47 -10.37 9.99
C PRO A 39 -8.62 -10.91 8.84
N GLY A 40 -8.02 -10.03 8.05
CA GLY A 40 -7.07 -10.40 6.99
C GLY A 40 -7.75 -10.96 5.75
N ALA A 41 -8.55 -10.12 5.07
CA ALA A 41 -9.05 -10.45 3.74
C ALA A 41 -7.84 -10.84 2.87
N GLY A 42 -7.88 -12.06 2.30
CA GLY A 42 -6.77 -12.64 1.55
C GLY A 42 -6.35 -11.78 0.34
N PRO A 43 -5.42 -12.28 -0.50
CA PRO A 43 -4.87 -11.48 -1.58
C PRO A 43 -5.97 -10.94 -2.51
N TYR A 44 -5.75 -9.75 -3.06
CA TYR A 44 -6.65 -9.03 -3.97
C TYR A 44 -7.99 -8.59 -3.36
N ASN A 45 -8.08 -8.49 -2.03
CA ASN A 45 -9.25 -7.92 -1.35
C ASN A 45 -8.93 -6.54 -0.77
N GLU A 46 -9.81 -5.57 -1.05
CA GLU A 46 -9.71 -4.23 -0.49
C GLU A 46 -9.93 -4.22 1.03
N ASN A 47 -9.08 -3.47 1.72
CA ASN A 47 -9.22 -3.10 3.12
C ASN A 47 -9.29 -1.57 3.24
N LYS A 48 -10.10 -1.07 4.17
CA LYS A 48 -10.18 0.36 4.48
C LYS A 48 -9.39 0.67 5.74
N ILE A 49 -8.38 1.53 5.61
CA ILE A 49 -7.44 1.87 6.69
C ILE A 49 -7.53 3.37 6.99
N ASN A 50 -7.82 3.71 8.24
CA ASN A 50 -7.71 5.08 8.72
C ASN A 50 -6.26 5.33 9.14
N ARG A 51 -5.42 5.79 8.20
CA ARG A 51 -3.99 6.08 8.46
C ARG A 51 -3.63 7.57 8.45
N GLY A 52 -4.43 8.42 7.80
CA GLY A 52 -4.13 9.86 7.68
C GLY A 52 -2.70 10.13 7.17
N ALA A 53 -2.35 9.69 5.96
CA ALA A 53 -1.00 9.85 5.42
C ALA A 53 -1.05 10.39 3.99
N VAL A 54 0.03 11.04 3.57
CA VAL A 54 0.26 11.45 2.19
C VAL A 54 1.47 10.68 1.68
N PHE A 55 1.30 9.89 0.62
CA PHE A 55 2.42 9.21 -0.04
C PHE A 55 2.76 9.93 -1.34
N PHE A 56 4.06 10.08 -1.57
CA PHE A 56 4.61 10.75 -2.75
C PHE A 56 5.36 9.73 -3.60
N PHE A 57 5.13 9.79 -4.91
CA PHE A 57 5.88 9.06 -5.92
C PHE A 57 6.32 10.08 -6.99
N ASP A 58 7.63 10.22 -7.18
CA ASP A 58 8.19 11.31 -7.99
C ASP A 58 7.96 11.06 -9.49
N ALA A 59 7.80 12.16 -10.24
CA ALA A 59 7.85 12.11 -11.70
C ALA A 59 9.16 11.48 -12.20
N GLY A 60 9.09 10.74 -13.30
CA GLY A 60 10.24 10.06 -13.92
C GLY A 60 10.62 8.73 -13.27
N LYS A 61 9.96 8.31 -12.18
CA LYS A 61 10.21 7.03 -11.52
C LYS A 61 9.15 5.97 -11.88
N PRO A 62 9.51 4.67 -11.81
CA PRO A 62 8.55 3.60 -12.03
C PRO A 62 7.61 3.47 -10.82
N VAL A 63 6.33 3.24 -11.12
CA VAL A 63 5.37 2.69 -10.18
C VAL A 63 4.90 1.33 -10.66
N TYR A 64 4.59 0.46 -9.71
CA TYR A 64 4.17 -0.92 -9.92
C TYR A 64 2.68 -1.02 -9.62
N GLU A 65 1.88 -1.38 -10.62
CA GLU A 65 0.43 -1.23 -10.56
C GLU A 65 -0.28 -2.57 -10.76
N LEU A 66 -1.26 -2.83 -9.90
CA LEU A 66 -2.32 -3.82 -10.15
C LEU A 66 -3.53 -3.10 -10.73
N LEU A 67 -4.05 -3.61 -11.84
CA LEU A 67 -5.27 -3.11 -12.47
C LEU A 67 -6.37 -4.13 -12.28
N ASP A 68 -7.48 -3.70 -11.69
CA ASP A 68 -8.67 -4.53 -11.63
C ASP A 68 -9.47 -4.49 -12.95
N PRO A 69 -10.44 -5.39 -13.15
CA PRO A 69 -11.25 -5.43 -14.37
C PRO A 69 -12.11 -4.17 -14.60
N SER A 70 -12.31 -3.33 -13.58
CA SER A 70 -13.05 -2.07 -13.68
C SER A 70 -12.16 -0.88 -14.07
N GLY A 71 -10.84 -1.08 -14.10
CA GLY A 71 -9.84 -0.07 -14.45
C GLY A 71 -9.23 0.66 -13.24
N LYS A 72 -9.50 0.24 -12.00
CA LYS A 72 -8.81 0.79 -10.84
C LYS A 72 -7.34 0.37 -10.85
N ALA A 73 -6.44 1.33 -10.74
CA ALA A 73 -5.00 1.10 -10.65
C ALA A 73 -4.52 1.26 -9.20
N TYR A 74 -4.14 0.16 -8.56
CA TYR A 74 -3.55 0.15 -7.23
C TYR A 74 -2.04 0.23 -7.35
N VAL A 75 -1.42 1.22 -6.71
CA VAL A 75 0.01 1.47 -6.77
C VAL A 75 0.69 0.80 -5.58
N MET A 76 1.74 0.03 -5.83
CA MET A 76 2.51 -0.61 -4.76
C MET A 76 3.09 0.46 -3.83
N GLN A 77 2.85 0.33 -2.53
CA GLN A 77 3.44 1.19 -1.50
C GLN A 77 4.64 0.49 -0.84
N ALA A 78 4.61 -0.84 -0.69
CA ALA A 78 5.70 -1.59 -0.09
C ALA A 78 5.76 -3.03 -0.57
N LEU A 79 6.96 -3.50 -0.89
CA LEU A 79 7.25 -4.90 -1.18
C LEU A 79 7.50 -5.69 0.10
N CYS A 80 7.18 -6.99 0.07
CA CYS A 80 7.37 -7.92 1.18
C CYS A 80 8.31 -9.06 0.80
N MET A 81 9.21 -9.41 1.73
CA MET A 81 10.13 -10.56 1.59
C MET A 81 9.73 -11.70 2.54
N GLY A 82 8.53 -11.62 3.12
CA GLY A 82 8.07 -12.57 4.14
C GLY A 82 7.64 -13.92 3.56
N VAL A 83 6.97 -13.88 2.41
CA VAL A 83 6.55 -15.09 1.66
C VAL A 83 7.69 -15.58 0.76
N ASP A 84 8.40 -14.66 0.11
CA ASP A 84 9.54 -14.95 -0.76
C ASP A 84 10.72 -14.04 -0.43
N ALA A 85 11.79 -14.65 0.08
CA ALA A 85 13.01 -13.94 0.46
C ALA A 85 13.79 -13.36 -0.73
N SER A 86 13.52 -13.82 -1.96
CA SER A 86 14.14 -13.29 -3.18
C SER A 86 13.50 -11.99 -3.69
N MET A 87 12.38 -11.56 -3.10
CA MET A 87 11.70 -10.33 -3.49
C MET A 87 12.61 -9.11 -3.34
N SER A 88 12.81 -8.38 -4.43
CA SER A 88 13.59 -7.13 -4.46
C SER A 88 13.00 -6.15 -5.47
N GLU A 89 13.38 -4.88 -5.39
CA GLU A 89 12.97 -3.85 -6.36
C GLU A 89 13.35 -4.23 -7.81
N GLU A 90 14.48 -4.92 -8.00
CA GLU A 90 14.96 -5.40 -9.30
C GLU A 90 14.05 -6.46 -9.91
N THR A 91 13.33 -7.21 -9.08
CA THR A 91 12.38 -8.24 -9.51
C THR A 91 10.98 -7.69 -9.80
N LEU A 92 10.66 -6.48 -9.33
CA LEU A 92 9.32 -5.90 -9.51
C LEU A 92 8.93 -5.69 -10.98
N PRO A 93 9.83 -5.27 -11.90
CA PRO A 93 9.47 -5.11 -13.31
C PRO A 93 8.84 -6.33 -13.99
N SER A 94 9.22 -7.54 -13.59
CA SER A 94 8.67 -8.81 -14.11
C SER A 94 7.72 -9.51 -13.15
N LEU A 95 7.34 -8.87 -12.02
CA LEU A 95 6.51 -9.50 -10.99
C LEU A 95 5.18 -10.02 -11.54
N GLY A 96 4.59 -9.35 -12.53
CA GLY A 96 3.34 -9.76 -13.17
C GLY A 96 3.35 -11.19 -13.74
N GLU A 97 4.50 -11.73 -14.11
CA GLU A 97 4.65 -13.11 -14.61
C GLU A 97 4.52 -14.16 -13.49
N ARG A 98 4.70 -13.73 -12.25
CA ARG A 98 4.73 -14.58 -11.06
C ARG A 98 3.43 -14.51 -10.26
N LEU A 99 2.62 -13.48 -10.49
CA LEU A 99 1.40 -13.23 -9.74
C LEU A 99 0.26 -14.15 -10.18
N SER A 100 -0.37 -14.80 -9.21
CA SER A 100 -1.59 -15.59 -9.37
C SER A 100 -2.84 -14.71 -9.26
N MET A 101 -2.94 -13.73 -10.17
CA MET A 101 -4.01 -12.73 -10.13
C MET A 101 -5.39 -13.32 -10.46
N PRO A 102 -6.48 -12.78 -9.89
CA PRO A 102 -7.83 -13.15 -10.29
C PRO A 102 -8.10 -12.82 -11.77
N THR A 103 -9.07 -13.51 -12.37
CA THR A 103 -9.43 -13.28 -13.79
C THR A 103 -9.75 -11.81 -14.07
N GLY A 104 -9.16 -11.30 -15.15
CA GLY A 104 -9.36 -9.92 -15.62
C GLY A 104 -8.47 -8.87 -14.96
N TRP A 105 -7.72 -9.24 -13.91
CA TRP A 105 -6.68 -8.37 -13.37
C TRP A 105 -5.44 -8.38 -14.26
N SER A 106 -4.68 -7.29 -14.21
CA SER A 106 -3.37 -7.21 -14.86
C SER A 106 -2.37 -6.48 -13.99
N TYR A 107 -1.09 -6.72 -14.27
CA TYR A 107 0.02 -6.02 -13.64
C TYR A 107 0.73 -5.19 -14.70
N ARG A 108 1.16 -3.97 -14.34
CA ARG A 108 2.02 -3.17 -15.21
C ARG A 108 3.02 -2.35 -14.41
N VAL A 109 4.09 -1.96 -15.10
CA VAL A 109 4.98 -0.89 -14.64
C VAL A 109 4.70 0.35 -15.46
N ARG A 110 4.56 1.48 -14.78
CA ARG A 110 4.34 2.77 -15.41
C ARG A 110 5.41 3.74 -14.93
N THR A 111 6.13 4.39 -15.85
CA THR A 111 6.94 5.55 -15.49
C THR A 111 6.01 6.75 -15.33
N LEU A 112 6.08 7.43 -14.18
CA LEU A 112 5.25 8.59 -13.91
C LEU A 112 5.68 9.78 -14.79
N ALA A 113 4.74 10.38 -15.52
CA ALA A 113 4.99 11.63 -16.25
C ALA A 113 4.97 12.85 -15.30
N GLU A 114 4.16 12.76 -14.25
CA GLU A 114 3.96 13.78 -13.22
C GLU A 114 3.97 13.09 -11.85
N GLU A 115 4.27 13.86 -10.80
CA GLU A 115 4.24 13.35 -9.42
C GLU A 115 2.86 12.77 -9.09
N LEU A 116 2.85 11.59 -8.48
CA LEU A 116 1.64 10.99 -7.95
C LEU A 116 1.60 11.21 -6.44
N ILE A 117 0.56 11.92 -5.99
CA ILE A 117 0.29 12.15 -4.57
C ILE A 117 -0.93 11.33 -4.16
N VAL A 118 -0.75 10.42 -3.21
CA VAL A 118 -1.84 9.66 -2.60
C VAL A 118 -2.14 10.26 -1.23
N ASP A 119 -3.08 11.20 -1.18
CA ASP A 119 -3.51 11.88 0.05
C ASP A 119 -4.74 11.17 0.67
N THR A 120 -4.50 10.47 1.78
CA THR A 120 -5.57 9.87 2.60
C THR A 120 -5.69 10.57 3.94
N THR A 121 -5.37 11.87 4.01
CA THR A 121 -5.50 12.68 5.21
C THR A 121 -6.96 12.88 5.58
N GLN A 122 -7.86 13.06 4.62
CA GLN A 122 -9.29 13.33 4.86
C GLN A 122 -10.21 12.15 4.56
N SER A 123 -9.65 11.00 4.18
CA SER A 123 -10.41 9.82 3.75
C SER A 123 -9.77 8.53 4.27
N LEU A 124 -10.50 7.42 4.21
CA LEU A 124 -9.92 6.10 4.46
C LEU A 124 -9.07 5.69 3.25
N ALA A 125 -7.86 5.19 3.52
CA ALA A 125 -7.04 4.57 2.50
C ALA A 125 -7.68 3.25 2.06
N THR A 126 -7.69 2.99 0.75
CA THR A 126 -8.03 1.67 0.21
C THR A 126 -6.75 0.93 -0.09
N VAL A 127 -6.53 -0.19 0.59
CA VAL A 127 -5.30 -0.98 0.50
C VAL A 127 -5.63 -2.43 0.24
N LEU A 128 -4.87 -3.09 -0.63
CA LEU A 128 -4.91 -4.54 -0.81
C LEU A 128 -3.50 -5.12 -0.78
N GLN A 129 -3.42 -6.44 -0.71
CA GLN A 129 -2.16 -7.17 -0.85
C GLN A 129 -2.26 -8.20 -1.97
N ASP A 130 -1.13 -8.55 -2.58
CA ASP A 130 -1.01 -9.76 -3.40
C ASP A 130 -0.64 -10.98 -2.52
N GLU A 131 -0.50 -12.17 -3.11
CA GLU A 131 -0.16 -13.40 -2.41
C GLU A 131 1.27 -13.44 -1.86
N PHE A 132 2.14 -12.53 -2.30
CA PHE A 132 3.47 -12.32 -1.72
C PHE A 132 3.45 -11.30 -0.57
N GLU A 133 2.27 -10.81 -0.20
CA GLU A 133 2.02 -9.76 0.78
C GLU A 133 2.62 -8.39 0.42
N ASN A 134 2.95 -8.14 -0.85
CA ASN A 134 3.22 -6.77 -1.28
C ASN A 134 1.93 -5.96 -1.10
N SER A 135 2.05 -4.73 -0.62
CA SER A 135 0.90 -3.89 -0.32
C SER A 135 0.75 -2.79 -1.35
N TYR A 136 -0.48 -2.54 -1.77
CA TYR A 136 -0.85 -1.57 -2.79
C TYR A 136 -1.92 -0.63 -2.25
N THR A 137 -1.86 0.64 -2.64
CA THR A 137 -2.82 1.67 -2.27
C THR A 137 -3.55 2.16 -3.52
N LEU A 138 -4.85 2.38 -3.42
CA LEU A 138 -5.61 3.06 -4.47
C LEU A 138 -5.39 4.58 -4.36
N PRO A 139 -4.95 5.27 -5.42
CA PRO A 139 -4.76 6.72 -5.40
C PRO A 139 -6.06 7.56 -5.40
N TYR A 140 -7.09 7.12 -6.15
CA TYR A 140 -8.35 7.84 -6.38
C TYR A 140 -9.55 6.90 -6.48
#